data_AF-A0A183T049-F1
#
_entry.id   AF-A0A183T049-F1
#
_cell.length_a   1.000
_cell.length_b   1.000
_cell.length_c   1.000
_cell.angle_alpha   90.00
_cell.angle_beta   90.00
_cell.angle_gamma   90.00
#
_symmetry.space_group_name_H-M   'P 1'
#
loop_
_entity.id
_entity.type
_entity.pdbx_description
1 polymer ?
#
loop_
_entity_poly.entity_id
_entity_poly.type
_entity_poly.pdbx_seq_one_letter_code
_entity_poly.pdbx_strand_id
1 'polypeptide(L)'
;MLRQVQLRMSGHLARMDAKRLPKRLFYGDVDTDACRQGGQKRRYKDTLKKSLQQLRIKPATWEDLVQDNLAWKMSVKTGVAIYEANRIIAAKPKMAARKSQAPG
;
A
#
# COMPACT_ATOMS: atom_id res chain seq x y z
N MET A 1 -1.95 11.58 -1.15
CA MET A 1 -1.89 10.25 -1.79
C MET A 1 -2.44 9.17 -0.85
N LEU A 2 -3.55 8.50 -1.20
CA LEU A 2 -4.16 7.43 -0.37
C LEU A 2 -3.15 6.34 0.03
N ARG A 3 -2.27 5.93 -0.92
CA ARG A 3 -1.25 4.90 -0.69
C ARG A 3 -0.20 5.31 0.34
N GLN A 4 0.20 6.59 0.37
CA GLN A 4 1.16 7.09 1.36
C GLN A 4 0.57 7.05 2.77
N VAL A 5 -0.71 7.44 2.91
CA VAL A 5 -1.43 7.38 4.20
C VAL A 5 -1.57 5.93 4.65
N GLN A 6 -1.95 5.02 3.75
CA GLN A 6 -2.04 3.59 4.02
C GLN A 6 -0.70 3.01 4.50
N LEU A 7 0.42 3.38 3.88
CA LEU A 7 1.75 2.93 4.30
C LEU A 7 2.18 3.52 5.64
N ARG A 8 1.94 4.82 5.89
CA ARG A 8 2.21 5.43 7.20
C ARG A 8 1.45 4.72 8.32
N MET A 9 0.17 4.41 8.10
CA MET A 9 -0.66 3.66 9.04
C MET A 9 -0.17 2.22 9.21
N SER A 10 0.15 1.52 8.11
CA SER A 10 0.65 0.14 8.17
C SER A 10 2.00 0.05 8.90
N GLY A 11 2.90 1.00 8.68
CA GLY A 11 4.16 1.08 9.40
C GLY A 11 3.99 1.45 10.88
N HIS A 12 2.94 2.18 11.25
CA HIS A 12 2.58 2.36 12.66
C HIS A 12 2.08 1.06 13.28
N LEU A 13 1.13 0.39 12.61
CA LEU A 13 0.53 -0.86 13.06
C LEU A 13 1.55 -2.00 13.22
N ALA A 14 2.50 -2.13 12.29
CA ALA A 14 3.55 -3.14 12.36
C ALA A 14 4.53 -2.91 13.54
N ARG A 15 4.73 -1.66 13.98
CA ARG A 15 5.54 -1.32 15.18
C ARG A 15 4.79 -1.42 16.50
N MET A 16 3.47 -1.48 16.47
CA MET A 16 2.71 -1.66 17.71
C MET A 16 3.03 -3.01 18.35
N ASP A 17 2.84 -3.11 19.66
CA ASP A 17 2.95 -4.39 20.35
C ASP A 17 1.84 -5.37 19.88
N ALA A 18 2.18 -6.66 19.78
CA ALA A 18 1.27 -7.69 19.27
C ALA A 18 0.01 -7.87 20.14
N LYS A 19 0.04 -7.52 21.43
CA LYS A 19 -1.11 -7.59 22.32
C LYS A 19 -2.14 -6.49 22.01
N ARG A 20 -1.76 -5.43 21.29
CA ARG A 20 -2.66 -4.32 20.98
C ARG A 20 -3.70 -4.73 19.94
N LEU A 21 -4.96 -4.46 20.24
CA LEU A 21 -6.12 -4.77 19.38
C LEU A 21 -5.93 -4.33 17.91
N PRO A 22 -5.39 -3.13 17.60
CA PRO A 22 -5.19 -2.74 16.20
C PRO A 22 -4.21 -3.64 15.45
N LYS A 23 -3.14 -4.14 16.10
CA LYS A 23 -2.19 -5.07 15.47
C LYS A 23 -2.78 -6.48 15.33
N ARG A 24 -3.52 -6.95 16.35
CA ARG A 24 -4.27 -8.22 16.27
C ARG A 24 -5.27 -8.21 15.13
N LEU A 25 -6.11 -7.19 15.04
CA LEU A 25 -7.08 -7.02 13.95
C LEU A 25 -6.40 -6.93 12.57
N PHE A 26 -5.28 -6.22 12.49
CA PHE A 26 -4.54 -6.04 11.24
C PHE A 26 -3.94 -7.35 10.70
N TYR A 27 -3.39 -8.17 11.59
CA TYR A 27 -2.79 -9.46 11.21
C TYR A 27 -3.79 -10.61 11.17
N GLY A 28 -4.97 -10.47 11.79
CA GLY A 28 -6.06 -11.45 11.77
C GLY A 28 -6.15 -12.33 13.03
N ASP A 29 -5.66 -11.84 14.16
CA ASP A 29 -5.58 -12.53 15.46
C ASP A 29 -6.81 -12.25 16.36
N VAL A 30 -7.97 -12.09 15.72
CA VAL A 30 -9.28 -12.07 16.35
C VAL A 30 -9.93 -13.37 15.96
N ASP A 31 -10.37 -14.12 16.97
CA ASP A 31 -10.77 -15.53 16.95
C ASP A 31 -11.23 -16.08 15.60
N THR A 32 -10.79 -17.31 15.36
CA THR A 32 -11.12 -18.17 14.22
C THR A 32 -12.62 -18.42 14.16
N ASP A 33 -13.41 -17.42 13.78
CA ASP A 33 -14.77 -17.63 13.33
C ASP A 33 -14.74 -17.68 11.81
N ALA A 34 -15.17 -18.82 11.27
CA ALA A 34 -15.04 -19.19 9.88
C ALA A 34 -15.62 -18.12 8.94
N CYS A 35 -14.74 -17.38 8.26
CA CYS A 35 -15.14 -16.44 7.22
C CYS A 35 -15.96 -17.16 6.12
N ARG A 36 -17.27 -16.89 6.04
CA ARG A 36 -18.19 -17.41 4.99
C ARG A 36 -17.54 -17.39 3.60
N GLN A 37 -17.49 -18.54 2.94
CA GLN A 37 -17.07 -18.68 1.54
C GLN A 37 -18.04 -17.85 0.67
N GLY A 38 -17.54 -16.77 0.03
CA GLY A 38 -18.32 -16.03 -0.97
C GLY A 38 -18.15 -14.50 -1.00
N GLY A 39 -17.56 -13.86 0.02
CA GLY A 39 -17.33 -12.41 -0.02
C GLY A 39 -16.16 -12.00 -0.92
N GLN A 40 -16.25 -10.86 -1.63
CA GLN A 40 -15.14 -10.30 -2.41
C GLN A 40 -14.01 -9.85 -1.48
N LYS A 41 -13.13 -10.78 -1.11
CA LYS A 41 -11.97 -10.58 -0.23
C LYS A 41 -10.87 -9.80 -0.95
N ARG A 42 -11.01 -8.48 -1.11
CA ARG A 42 -9.80 -7.63 -1.07
C ARG A 42 -9.36 -7.58 0.38
N ARG A 43 -8.56 -8.56 0.81
CA ARG A 43 -7.97 -8.48 2.16
C ARG A 43 -7.15 -7.20 2.21
N TYR A 44 -7.22 -6.47 3.33
CA TYR A 44 -6.42 -5.25 3.53
C TYR A 44 -4.93 -5.51 3.21
N LYS A 45 -4.43 -6.70 3.57
CA LYS A 45 -3.09 -7.22 3.22
C LYS A 45 -2.79 -7.21 1.71
N ASP A 46 -3.76 -7.54 0.86
CA ASP A 46 -3.58 -7.52 -0.60
C ASP A 46 -3.46 -6.10 -1.15
N THR A 47 -4.22 -5.17 -0.58
CA THR A 47 -4.13 -3.74 -0.92
C THR A 47 -2.78 -3.17 -0.48
N LEU A 48 -2.31 -3.55 0.71
CA LEU A 48 -0.99 -3.20 1.21
C LEU A 48 0.13 -3.76 0.32
N LYS A 49 0.06 -5.05 -0.04
CA LYS A 49 1.03 -5.71 -0.93
C LYS A 49 1.14 -5.00 -2.27
N LYS A 50 0.00 -4.62 -2.87
CA LYS A 50 -0.03 -3.85 -4.13
C LYS A 50 0.60 -2.47 -3.97
N SER A 51 0.29 -1.76 -2.89
CA SER A 51 0.90 -0.46 -2.61
C SER A 51 2.42 -0.58 -2.43
N LEU A 52 2.90 -1.56 -1.68
CA LEU A 52 4.34 -1.81 -1.50
C LEU A 52 5.04 -2.07 -2.85
N GLN A 53 4.49 -2.94 -3.70
CA GLN A 53 5.02 -3.22 -5.03
C GLN A 53 5.08 -1.97 -5.92
N GLN A 54 4.04 -1.14 -5.90
CA GLN A 54 4.00 0.11 -6.68
C GLN A 54 5.03 1.13 -6.22
N LEU A 55 5.37 1.13 -4.93
CA LEU A 55 6.42 1.97 -4.35
C LEU A 55 7.82 1.32 -4.44
N ARG A 56 7.97 0.18 -5.12
CA ARG A 56 9.20 -0.62 -5.24
C ARG A 56 9.76 -1.10 -3.89
N ILE A 57 8.91 -1.21 -2.87
CA ILE A 57 9.25 -1.78 -1.57
C ILE A 57 8.93 -3.28 -1.62
N LYS A 58 9.89 -4.13 -1.26
CA LYS A 58 9.71 -5.59 -1.27
C LYS A 58 8.71 -5.99 -0.17
N PRO A 59 7.61 -6.69 -0.49
CA PRO A 59 6.64 -7.15 0.51
C PRO A 59 7.18 -8.22 1.46
N ALA A 60 8.34 -8.82 1.20
CA ALA A 60 8.95 -9.79 2.10
C ALA A 60 9.80 -9.13 3.20
N THR A 61 10.29 -7.91 2.97
CA THR A 61 11.26 -7.23 3.85
C THR A 61 10.70 -5.97 4.50
N TRP A 62 9.41 -5.69 4.32
CA TRP A 62 8.81 -4.43 4.79
C TRP A 62 8.63 -4.40 6.31
N GLU A 63 8.43 -5.55 6.97
CA GLU A 63 8.27 -5.60 8.43
C GLU A 63 9.59 -5.30 9.14
N ASP A 64 10.70 -5.85 8.62
CA ASP A 64 12.06 -5.54 9.07
C ASP A 64 12.38 -4.06 8.82
N LEU A 65 12.05 -3.56 7.62
CA LEU A 65 12.25 -2.17 7.24
C LEU A 65 11.45 -1.20 8.12
N VAL A 66 10.28 -1.62 8.62
CA VAL A 66 9.43 -0.81 9.49
C VAL A 66 9.99 -0.69 10.91
N GLN A 67 10.82 -1.64 11.38
CA GLN A 67 11.51 -1.52 12.66
C GLN A 67 12.48 -0.33 12.67
N ASP A 68 13.18 -0.11 11.55
CA ASP A 68 13.94 1.11 11.32
C ASP A 68 13.02 2.25 10.82
N ASN A 69 12.59 3.08 11.76
CA ASN A 69 11.72 4.24 11.50
C ASN A 69 12.28 5.20 10.45
N LEU A 70 13.60 5.40 10.43
CA LEU A 70 14.24 6.33 9.50
C LEU A 70 14.28 5.72 8.10
N ALA A 71 14.74 4.47 7.97
CA ALA A 71 14.77 3.75 6.70
C ALA A 71 13.35 3.59 6.11
N TRP A 72 12.34 3.36 6.96
CA TRP A 72 10.94 3.31 6.55
C TRP A 72 10.46 4.64 5.95
N LYS A 73 10.66 5.75 6.67
CA LYS A 73 10.23 7.07 6.20
C LYS A 73 10.89 7.44 4.88
N MET A 74 12.19 7.17 4.75
CA MET A 74 12.96 7.43 3.53
C MET A 74 12.46 6.57 2.37
N SER A 75 12.28 5.26 2.58
CA SER A 75 11.80 4.34 1.56
C SER A 75 10.40 4.71 1.05
N VAL A 76 9.49 5.08 1.95
CA VAL A 76 8.16 5.55 1.58
C VAL A 76 8.24 6.87 0.79
N LYS A 77 9.07 7.84 1.22
CA LYS A 77 9.22 9.12 0.51
C LYS A 77 9.76 8.91 -0.91
N THR A 78 10.81 8.11 -1.06
CA THR A 78 11.41 7.78 -2.36
C THR A 78 10.43 7.01 -3.25
N GLY A 79 9.75 6.00 -2.71
CA GLY A 79 8.76 5.23 -3.45
C GLY A 79 7.57 6.07 -3.92
N VAL A 80 7.11 7.04 -3.12
CA VAL A 80 6.04 7.96 -3.52
C VAL A 80 6.48 8.84 -4.69
N ALA A 81 7.69 9.41 -4.64
CA ALA A 81 8.21 10.25 -5.71
C ALA A 81 8.31 9.49 -7.04
N ILE A 82 8.84 8.25 -7.01
CA ILE A 82 8.93 7.38 -8.18
C ILE A 82 7.52 7.06 -8.72
N TYR A 83 6.59 6.70 -7.83
CA TYR A 83 5.23 6.38 -8.22
C TYR A 83 4.52 7.57 -8.88
N GLU A 84 4.70 8.78 -8.35
CA GLU A 84 4.13 10.01 -8.91
C GLU A 84 4.71 10.34 -10.28
N ALA A 85 6.04 10.26 -10.44
CA ALA A 85 6.70 10.45 -11.72
C ALA A 85 6.16 9.46 -12.77
N ASN A 86 6.10 8.18 -12.44
CA ASN A 86 5.55 7.14 -13.31
C ASN A 86 4.08 7.39 -13.67
N ARG A 87 3.28 7.85 -12.72
CA ARG A 87 1.86 8.17 -12.95
C ARG A 87 1.69 9.32 -13.93
N ILE A 88 2.53 10.36 -13.84
CA ILE A 88 2.50 11.51 -14.75
C ILE A 88 2.92 11.08 -16.16
N ILE A 89 4.03 10.34 -16.27
CA ILE A 89 4.53 9.81 -17.55
C ILE A 89 3.46 8.95 -18.23
N ALA A 90 2.78 8.06 -17.49
CA ALA A 90 1.73 7.20 -18.03
C ALA A 90 0.42 7.94 -18.38
N ALA A 91 0.16 9.10 -17.77
CA ALA A 91 -1.05 9.89 -18.03
C ALA A 91 -0.94 10.73 -19.31
N LYS A 92 0.26 11.25 -19.63
CA LYS A 92 0.53 12.07 -20.81
C LYS A 92 0.06 11.45 -22.15
N PRO A 93 0.40 10.19 -22.50
CA PRO A 93 -0.04 9.60 -23.76
C PRO A 93 -1.54 9.34 -23.78
N LYS A 94 -2.16 9.00 -22.63
CA LYS A 94 -3.61 8.79 -22.53
C LYS A 94 -4.40 10.08 -22.72
N MET A 95 -3.87 11.21 -22.24
CA MET A 95 -4.46 12.52 -22.50
C MET A 95 -4.35 12.91 -23.97
N ALA A 96 -3.20 12.69 -24.60
CA ALA A 96 -3.00 12.97 -26.02
C ALA A 96 -3.95 12.15 -26.91
N ALA A 97 -4.08 10.85 -26.65
CA ALA A 97 -4.99 9.96 -27.38
C ALA A 97 -6.47 10.37 -27.24
N ARG A 98 -6.89 10.86 -26.07
CA ARG A 98 -8.25 11.39 -25.86
C ARG A 98 -8.50 12.69 -26.61
N LYS A 99 -7.50 13.57 -26.67
CA LYS A 99 -7.60 14.83 -27.44
C LYS A 99 -7.71 14.56 -28.96
N SER A 100 -7.04 13.53 -29.48
CA SER A 100 -7.13 13.16 -30.90
C SER A 100 -8.40 12.40 -31.28
N GLN A 101 -9.17 11.89 -30.30
CA GLN A 101 -10.42 11.14 -30.54
C GLN A 101 -11.69 11.99 -30.37
N ALA A 102 -11.59 13.26 -30.00
CA ALA A 102 -12.76 14.14 -29.94
C ALA A 102 -13.21 14.46 -31.38
N PRO A 103 -14.47 14.16 -31.77
CA PRO A 103 -14.99 14.58 -33.06
C PRO A 103 -15.09 16.12 -33.08
N GLY A 104 -14.62 16.72 -34.17
CA GLY A 104 -14.71 18.15 -34.42
C GLY A 104 -16.14 18.63 -34.64
#